data_AF-A0A2W1AV93-F1
#
_entry.id   AF-A0A2W1AV93-F1
#
_cell.length_a   1.000
_cell.length_b   1.000
_cell.length_c   1.000
_cell.angle_alpha   90.00
_cell.angle_beta   90.00
_cell.angle_gamma   90.00
#
_symmetry.space_group_name_H-M   'P 1'
#
loop_
_entity.id
_entity.type
_entity.pdbx_description
1 polymer ?
#
loop_
_entity_poly.entity_id
_entity_poly.type
_entity_poly.pdbx_seq_one_letter_code
_entity_poly.pdbx_strand_id
1 'polypeptide(L)'
;MKRVLGYALVLLFVLSFASSAIGSSIELAKDIADSANEQIESLIETAVQKAEKFTQHYEEKGMSLVAYETLIDNLGNSLAERAFLISQSAITKIGELGHKAICYYVPVRLGYKVFLIDPILIIDD
;
A
#
# COMPACT_ATOMS: atom_id res chain seq x y z
N MET A 1 -24.60 -54.21 -14.79
CA MET A 1 -23.81 -53.01 -15.20
C MET A 1 -24.65 -51.72 -15.30
N LYS A 2 -25.66 -51.49 -14.43
CA LYS A 2 -26.45 -50.24 -14.42
C LYS A 2 -26.25 -49.38 -13.16
N ARG A 3 -25.63 -49.93 -12.11
CA ARG A 3 -25.40 -49.23 -10.82
C ARG A 3 -24.07 -48.48 -10.75
N VAL A 4 -23.11 -48.79 -11.62
CA VAL A 4 -21.78 -48.14 -11.64
C VAL A 4 -21.80 -46.82 -12.44
N LEU A 5 -22.75 -46.67 -13.37
CA LEU A 5 -22.88 -45.48 -14.21
C LEU A 5 -23.34 -44.23 -13.42
N GLY A 6 -24.15 -44.43 -12.37
CA GLY A 6 -24.67 -43.32 -11.55
C GLY A 6 -23.60 -42.64 -10.70
N TYR A 7 -22.60 -43.40 -10.21
CA TYR A 7 -21.53 -42.86 -9.37
C TYR A 7 -20.48 -42.07 -10.17
N ALA A 8 -20.24 -42.43 -11.42
CA ALA A 8 -19.32 -41.69 -12.29
C ALA A 8 -19.86 -40.30 -12.68
N LEU A 9 -21.19 -40.15 -12.79
CA LEU A 9 -21.84 -38.90 -13.19
C LEU A 9 -21.89 -37.85 -12.06
N VAL A 10 -21.96 -38.29 -10.80
CA VAL A 10 -21.94 -37.39 -9.63
C VAL A 10 -20.53 -36.84 -9.38
N LEU A 11 -19.48 -37.64 -9.61
CA LEU A 11 -18.08 -37.19 -9.46
C LEU A 11 -17.67 -36.11 -10.47
N LEU A 12 -18.23 -36.12 -11.68
CA LEU A 12 -17.96 -35.10 -12.71
C LEU A 12 -18.61 -33.74 -12.41
N PHE A 13 -19.69 -33.71 -11.63
CA PHE A 13 -20.38 -32.45 -11.31
C PHE A 13 -19.68 -31.65 -10.21
N VAL A 14 -18.94 -32.30 -9.31
CA VAL A 14 -18.23 -31.64 -8.19
C VAL A 14 -16.94 -30.96 -8.65
N LEU A 15 -16.35 -31.39 -9.76
CA LEU A 15 -15.09 -30.82 -10.29
C LEU A 15 -15.27 -29.52 -11.08
N SER A 16 -16.50 -29.09 -11.37
CA SER A 16 -16.76 -27.96 -12.28
C SER A 16 -16.97 -26.60 -11.60
N PHE A 17 -16.94 -26.51 -10.26
CA PHE A 17 -17.30 -25.28 -9.52
C PHE A 17 -16.15 -24.56 -8.81
N ALA A 18 -14.90 -25.01 -8.96
CA ALA A 18 -13.77 -24.39 -8.23
C ALA A 18 -13.16 -23.15 -8.93
N SER A 19 -13.52 -22.85 -10.17
CA SER A 19 -12.81 -21.83 -10.98
C SER A 19 -13.38 -20.41 -10.91
N SER A 20 -14.55 -20.21 -10.29
CA SER A 20 -15.24 -18.91 -10.30
C SER A 20 -14.82 -17.95 -9.17
N ALA A 21 -14.07 -18.43 -8.16
CA ALA A 21 -13.71 -17.65 -6.97
C ALA A 21 -12.40 -16.84 -7.13
N ILE A 22 -11.56 -17.18 -8.11
CA ILE A 22 -10.21 -16.59 -8.26
C ILE A 22 -10.27 -15.18 -8.86
N GLY A 23 -11.17 -14.94 -9.82
CA GLY A 23 -11.33 -13.61 -10.44
C GLY A 23 -11.85 -12.55 -9.45
N SER A 24 -12.64 -12.96 -8.46
CA SER A 24 -13.17 -12.05 -7.44
C SER A 24 -12.11 -11.67 -6.38
N SER A 25 -11.14 -12.55 -6.10
CA SER A 25 -10.15 -12.28 -5.05
C SER A 25 -9.04 -11.34 -5.53
N ILE A 26 -8.64 -11.44 -6.80
CA ILE A 26 -7.62 -10.54 -7.37
C ILE A 26 -8.13 -9.11 -7.53
N GLU A 27 -9.39 -8.92 -7.92
CA GLU A 27 -9.99 -7.59 -8.01
C GLU A 27 -10.05 -6.93 -6.63
N LEU A 28 -10.48 -7.68 -5.61
CA LEU A 28 -10.49 -7.18 -4.23
C LEU A 28 -9.08 -6.86 -3.72
N ALA A 29 -8.07 -7.66 -4.07
CA ALA A 29 -6.68 -7.37 -3.72
C ALA A 29 -6.21 -6.05 -4.34
N LYS A 30 -6.56 -5.78 -5.61
CA LYS A 30 -6.27 -4.52 -6.29
C LYS A 30 -6.95 -3.35 -5.61
N ASP A 31 -8.25 -3.45 -5.30
CA ASP A 31 -8.99 -2.41 -4.59
C ASP A 31 -8.34 -2.06 -3.24
N ILE A 32 -7.84 -3.07 -2.51
CA ILE A 32 -7.11 -2.86 -1.24
C ILE A 32 -5.79 -2.13 -1.48
N ALA A 33 -5.01 -2.53 -2.49
CA ALA A 33 -3.74 -1.90 -2.82
C ALA A 33 -3.93 -0.44 -3.28
N ASP A 34 -4.90 -0.20 -4.15
CA ASP A 34 -5.21 1.13 -4.68
C ASP A 34 -5.68 2.07 -3.56
N SER A 35 -6.61 1.62 -2.71
CA SER A 35 -7.07 2.41 -1.57
C SER A 35 -5.95 2.72 -0.57
N ALA A 36 -5.01 1.79 -0.36
CA ALA A 36 -3.85 2.03 0.48
C ALA A 36 -2.89 3.06 -0.14
N ASN A 37 -2.64 2.94 -1.45
CA ASN A 37 -1.78 3.86 -2.19
C ASN A 37 -2.37 5.28 -2.25
N GLU A 38 -3.68 5.44 -2.46
CA GLU A 38 -4.36 6.74 -2.42
C GLU A 38 -4.21 7.41 -1.04
N GLN A 39 -4.34 6.63 0.04
CA GLN A 39 -4.11 7.15 1.39
C GLN A 39 -2.66 7.61 1.58
N ILE A 40 -1.69 6.82 1.12
CA ILE A 40 -0.26 7.17 1.20
C ILE A 40 0.04 8.42 0.36
N GLU A 41 -0.53 8.54 -0.84
CA GLU A 41 -0.39 9.73 -1.69
C GLU A 41 -0.92 10.99 -0.99
N SER A 42 -2.12 10.92 -0.39
CA SER A 42 -2.67 12.03 0.38
C SER A 42 -1.79 12.45 1.58
N LEU A 43 -1.15 11.47 2.24
CA LEU A 43 -0.17 11.75 3.30
C LEU A 43 1.07 12.46 2.77
N ILE A 44 1.59 12.02 1.62
CA ILE A 44 2.73 12.63 0.95
C ILE A 44 2.39 14.08 0.59
N GLU A 45 1.27 14.34 -0.06
CA GLU A 45 0.84 15.71 -0.44
C GLU A 45 0.76 16.63 0.78
N THR A 46 0.12 16.15 1.85
CA THR A 46 -0.01 16.91 3.10
C THR A 46 1.36 17.22 3.71
N ALA A 47 2.27 16.24 3.71
CA ALA A 47 3.62 16.43 4.21
C ALA A 47 4.43 17.41 3.35
N VAL A 48 4.33 17.33 2.03
CA VAL A 48 5.00 18.26 1.10
C VAL A 48 4.56 19.69 1.38
N GLN A 49 3.25 19.95 1.44
CA GLN A 49 2.72 21.30 1.74
C GLN A 49 3.18 21.84 3.09
N LYS A 50 3.32 20.96 4.10
CA LYS A 50 3.80 21.35 5.42
C LYS A 50 5.31 21.63 5.41
N ALA A 51 6.09 20.83 4.69
CA ALA A 51 7.52 21.04 4.51
C ALA A 51 7.83 22.35 3.77
N GLU A 52 7.03 22.72 2.77
CA GLU A 52 7.12 24.01 2.07
C GLU A 52 6.95 25.18 3.04
N LYS A 53 5.95 25.12 3.94
CA LYS A 53 5.74 26.16 4.97
C LYS A 53 6.91 26.27 5.95
N PHE A 54 7.52 25.15 6.32
CA PHE A 54 8.72 25.14 7.16
C PHE A 54 9.92 25.75 6.42
N THR A 55 10.09 25.40 5.14
CA THR A 55 11.17 25.92 4.29
C THR A 55 11.04 27.43 4.13
N GLN A 56 9.84 27.93 3.83
CA GLN A 56 9.57 29.36 3.77
C GLN A 56 9.90 30.08 5.09
N HIS A 57 9.53 29.50 6.23
CA HIS A 57 9.82 30.11 7.52
C HIS A 57 11.34 30.14 7.82
N TYR A 58 12.07 29.13 7.36
CA TYR A 58 13.53 29.10 7.44
C TYR A 58 14.18 30.16 6.55
N GLU A 59 13.81 30.22 5.28
CA GLU A 59 14.43 31.12 4.30
C GLU A 59 14.05 32.60 4.53
N GLU A 60 12.80 32.88 4.91
CA GLU A 60 12.26 34.24 4.91
C GLU A 60 11.99 34.81 6.30
N LYS A 61 11.77 33.95 7.30
CA LYS A 61 11.27 34.38 8.64
C LYS A 61 12.27 34.14 9.77
N GLY A 62 13.47 33.68 9.44
CA GLY A 62 14.57 33.56 10.39
C GLY A 62 14.49 32.34 11.32
N MET A 63 13.88 31.22 10.88
CA MET A 63 14.04 29.95 11.61
C MET A 63 15.52 29.60 11.70
N SER A 64 15.97 29.07 12.84
CA SER A 64 17.31 28.48 12.91
C SER A 64 17.37 27.21 12.08
N LEU A 65 18.55 26.89 11.52
CA LEU A 65 18.77 25.65 10.77
C LEU A 65 18.41 24.41 11.60
N VAL A 66 18.83 24.38 12.87
CA VAL A 66 18.56 23.26 13.79
C VAL A 66 17.06 23.04 13.99
N ALA A 67 16.28 24.11 14.17
CA ALA A 67 14.83 24.00 14.32
C ALA A 67 14.18 23.52 13.02
N TYR A 68 14.62 24.03 11.86
CA TYR A 68 14.13 23.60 10.55
C TYR A 68 14.40 22.12 10.29
N GLU A 69 15.64 21.66 10.48
CA GLU A 69 16.03 20.27 10.29
C GLU A 69 15.22 19.33 11.20
N THR A 70 15.02 19.73 12.47
CA THR A 70 14.22 18.96 13.43
C THR A 70 12.77 18.83 12.97
N LEU A 71 12.16 19.91 12.45
CA LEU A 71 10.79 19.88 11.94
C LEU A 71 10.65 19.00 10.70
N ILE A 72 11.61 19.06 9.78
CA ILE A 72 11.62 18.22 8.57
C ILE A 72 11.82 16.74 8.94
N ASP A 73 12.75 16.42 9.85
CA ASP A 73 12.98 15.04 10.29
C ASP A 73 11.74 14.45 10.96
N ASN A 74 11.13 15.19 11.88
CA ASN A 74 9.90 14.75 12.56
C ASN A 74 8.76 14.53 11.56
N LEU A 75 8.64 15.41 10.56
CA LEU A 75 7.61 15.29 9.53
C LEU A 75 7.85 14.06 8.63
N GLY A 76 9.07 13.87 8.15
CA GLY A 76 9.42 12.74 7.28
C GLY A 76 9.35 11.39 8.00
N ASN A 77 9.82 11.31 9.25
CA ASN A 77 9.71 10.10 10.07
C ASN A 77 8.24 9.75 10.35
N SER A 78 7.41 10.73 10.67
CA SER A 78 5.97 10.50 10.88
C SER A 78 5.25 10.07 9.60
N LEU A 79 5.62 10.64 8.45
CA LEU A 79 5.10 10.20 7.14
C LEU A 79 5.47 8.74 6.86
N ALA A 80 6.75 8.39 7.01
CA ALA A 80 7.26 7.05 6.77
C ALA A 80 6.59 6.01 7.69
N GLU A 81 6.48 6.31 9.00
CA GLU A 81 5.83 5.42 9.96
C GLU A 81 4.36 5.17 9.61
N ARG A 82 3.61 6.23 9.26
CA ARG A 82 2.19 6.09 8.91
C ARG A 82 2.00 5.34 7.60
N ALA A 83 2.83 5.61 6.59
CA ALA A 83 2.80 4.87 5.33
C ALA A 83 3.12 3.39 5.56
N PHE A 84 4.14 3.08 6.35
CA PHE A 84 4.49 1.70 6.72
C PHE A 84 3.32 0.94 7.35
N LEU A 85 2.59 1.56 8.29
CA LEU A 85 1.43 0.94 8.94
C LEU A 85 0.29 0.66 7.95
N ILE A 86 0.02 1.60 7.03
CA ILE A 86 -0.98 1.42 5.96
C ILE A 86 -0.56 0.24 5.08
N SER A 87 0.70 0.22 4.63
CA SER A 87 1.22 -0.80 3.73
C SER A 87 1.25 -2.18 4.36
N GLN A 88 1.69 -2.28 5.62
CA GLN A 88 1.67 -3.53 6.36
C GLN A 88 0.24 -4.09 6.50
N SER A 89 -0.72 -3.23 6.82
CA SER A 89 -2.13 -3.64 6.94
C SER A 89 -2.68 -4.15 5.61
N ALA A 90 -2.45 -3.44 4.51
CA ALA A 90 -2.92 -3.81 3.19
C ALA A 90 -2.24 -5.08 2.66
N ILE A 91 -0.92 -5.21 2.80
CA ILE A 91 -0.19 -6.44 2.44
C ILE A 91 -0.72 -7.65 3.21
N THR A 92 -1.04 -7.48 4.50
CA THR A 92 -1.62 -8.56 5.32
C THR A 92 -2.95 -9.02 4.76
N LYS A 93 -3.87 -8.09 4.46
CA LYS A 93 -5.18 -8.40 3.86
C LYS A 93 -5.07 -9.03 2.48
N ILE A 94 -4.16 -8.54 1.63
CA ILE A 94 -3.88 -9.12 0.31
C ILE A 94 -3.38 -10.57 0.46
N GLY A 95 -2.49 -10.82 1.44
CA GLY A 95 -2.02 -12.17 1.78
C GLY A 95 -3.13 -13.12 2.23
N GLU A 96 -4.10 -12.62 3.02
CA GLU A 96 -5.29 -13.39 3.43
C GLU A 96 -6.19 -13.79 2.24
N LEU A 97 -6.14 -13.01 1.14
CA LEU A 97 -6.84 -13.32 -0.11
C LEU A 97 -6.07 -14.30 -1.01
N GLY A 98 -4.87 -14.74 -0.60
CA GLY A 98 -4.01 -15.66 -1.33
C GLY A 98 -3.10 -15.00 -2.36
N HIS A 99 -2.94 -13.68 -2.30
CA HIS A 99 -2.17 -12.86 -3.23
C HIS A 99 -0.89 -12.32 -2.57
N LYS A 100 0.11 -11.95 -3.37
CA LYS A 100 1.39 -11.42 -2.91
C LYS A 100 1.52 -9.94 -3.29
N ALA A 101 1.97 -9.14 -2.32
CA ALA A 101 2.29 -7.74 -2.53
C ALA A 101 3.56 -7.33 -1.77
N ILE A 102 4.24 -6.31 -2.26
CA ILE A 102 5.49 -5.76 -1.70
C ILE A 102 5.43 -4.23 -1.63
N CYS A 103 6.28 -3.64 -0.80
CA CYS A 103 6.56 -2.21 -0.86
C CYS A 103 7.64 -1.95 -1.94
N TYR A 104 7.44 -0.95 -2.81
CA TYR A 104 8.40 -0.62 -3.88
C TYR A 104 9.25 0.64 -3.64
N TYR A 105 9.05 1.33 -2.51
CA TYR A 105 9.80 2.49 -2.04
C TYR A 105 9.88 3.69 -3.01
N VAL A 106 9.20 4.78 -2.68
CA VAL A 106 9.22 6.04 -3.45
C VAL A 106 10.01 7.13 -2.70
N PRO A 107 10.98 7.79 -3.34
CA PRO A 107 11.69 8.91 -2.75
C PRO A 107 10.81 10.18 -2.74
N VAL A 108 10.52 10.69 -1.54
CA VAL A 108 9.76 11.92 -1.33
C VAL A 108 10.68 12.98 -0.75
N ARG A 109 10.77 14.13 -1.42
CA ARG A 109 11.53 15.27 -0.94
C ARG A 109 10.66 16.12 -0.01
N LEU A 110 11.13 16.32 1.22
CA LEU A 110 10.54 17.24 2.20
C LEU A 110 11.60 18.27 2.57
N GLY A 111 11.41 19.51 2.12
CA GLY A 111 12.43 20.55 2.26
C GLY A 111 13.73 20.13 1.58
N TYR A 112 14.83 20.10 2.34
CA TYR A 112 16.16 19.72 1.83
C TYR A 112 16.52 18.24 2.04
N LYS A 113 15.59 17.43 2.54
CA LYS A 113 15.82 16.01 2.83
C LYS A 113 14.94 15.12 1.96
N VAL A 114 15.36 13.88 1.77
CA VAL A 114 14.63 12.84 1.03
C VAL A 114 14.32 11.70 1.98
N PHE A 115 13.07 11.24 1.95
CA PHE A 115 12.56 10.13 2.73
C PHE A 115 12.05 9.05 1.78
N LEU A 116 12.25 7.77 2.11
CA LEU A 116 11.68 6.66 1.35
C LEU A 116 10.33 6.31 1.97
N ILE A 117 9.28 6.34 1.16
CA ILE A 117 7.90 6.04 1.55
C ILE A 117 7.48 4.74 0.89
N ASP A 118 6.58 3.98 1.53
CA ASP A 118 6.36 2.55 1.26
C ASP A 118 5.05 2.24 0.48
N PRO A 119 4.75 2.77 -0.72
CA PRO A 119 3.56 2.32 -1.45
C PRO A 119 3.68 0.86 -1.90
N ILE A 120 2.53 0.29 -2.23
CA ILE A 120 2.32 -1.15 -2.42
C ILE A 120 2.20 -1.49 -3.91
N LEU A 121 2.77 -2.63 -4.28
CA LEU A 121 2.62 -3.26 -5.58
C LEU A 121 2.25 -4.74 -5.41
N ILE A 122 1.19 -5.19 -6.08
CA ILE A 122 0.85 -6.62 -6.20
C ILE A 122 1.81 -7.27 -7.21
N ILE A 123 2.32 -8.45 -6.88
CA ILE A 123 3.36 -9.17 -7.65
C ILE A 123 2.93 -10.59 -8.06
N ASP A 124 1.62 -10.87 -8.11
CA ASP A 124 1.11 -12.14 -8.63
C ASP A 124 1.12 -12.17 -10.16
N ASP A 125 1.44 -13.34 -10.71
CA ASP A 125 1.50 -13.65 -12.15
C ASP A 125 0.12 -13.97 -12.76
#